data_AF-A0A7W9YL48-F1
#
_entry.id   AF-A0A7W9YL48-F1
#
_cell.length_a   1.000
_cell.length_b   1.000
_cell.length_c   1.000
_cell.angle_alpha   90.00
_cell.angle_beta   90.00
_cell.angle_gamma   90.00
#
_symmetry.space_group_name_H-M   'P 1'
#
loop_
_entity.id
_entity.type
_entity.pdbx_description
1 polymer ?
#
loop_
_entity_poly.entity_id
_entity_poly.type
_entity_poly.pdbx_seq_one_letter_code
_entity_poly.pdbx_strand_id
1 'polypeptide(L)'
;MANWAPLREALASVDDRVTYAWAELDELVGGLPPSAYKHAAFWKGARPQWPGFTTENVRVGRSVTFVRRSASPARTRQRAVDGAPPPQPANTASTASTGSTVGPDFVLVGCGKKKLNRPAPAKDLYTSALFAKQRSYAEATGRPWFILSAEHGLVPPQSVLHPYELHLATTSPGYRRTWGMRVVGQLKETAGPLAGRIIEVHAGSAYTDAIRDRLSDANAKVLEPLHGLPIGKRLAWYNPGKAASASAVEPIAPIPEAASLVERLGTFANTVAPLDFLRSGGAGLRLPGLYSWWVDQDGAADLSAGLRLPLAPGVIYAGLAGATRSRSGRKSENTLWGRIRGMHLGGRHEFSTFRLSLGSILANARAEPKIDEQRLTSWMQRHLRLIAIPIEDADALDGLETAVLAQLNPPLNLAKMPRTPVRRQLTELRRHYGRRTQ
;
A
#
# COMPACT_ATOMS: atom_id res chain seq x y z
N MET A 1 -25.89 14.31 29.35
CA MET A 1 -25.01 13.15 29.09
C MET A 1 -25.90 12.01 28.60
N ALA A 2 -25.40 11.14 27.72
CA ALA A 2 -26.17 10.00 27.21
C ALA A 2 -26.75 9.13 28.35
N ASN A 3 -28.06 8.95 28.37
CA ASN A 3 -28.76 8.02 29.24
C ASN A 3 -28.87 6.66 28.56
N TRP A 4 -28.11 5.68 29.04
CA TRP A 4 -28.07 4.34 28.45
C TRP A 4 -29.14 3.39 28.99
N ALA A 5 -30.00 3.81 29.93
CA ALA A 5 -31.04 2.95 30.49
C ALA A 5 -32.04 2.43 29.43
N PRO A 6 -32.60 3.27 28.52
CA PRO A 6 -33.54 2.81 27.49
C PRO A 6 -32.93 1.79 26.53
N LEU A 7 -31.66 1.97 26.14
CA LEU A 7 -30.96 0.98 25.31
C LEU A 7 -30.76 -0.35 26.03
N ARG A 8 -30.46 -0.35 27.34
CA ARG A 8 -30.30 -1.60 28.10
C ARG A 8 -31.61 -2.37 28.22
N GLU A 9 -32.72 -1.67 28.42
CA GLU A 9 -34.05 -2.26 28.46
C GLU A 9 -34.43 -2.84 27.09
N ALA A 10 -34.25 -2.08 26.01
CA ALA A 10 -34.52 -2.53 24.64
C ALA A 10 -33.62 -3.70 24.19
N LEU A 11 -32.39 -3.82 24.72
CA LEU A 11 -31.51 -4.96 24.46
C LEU A 11 -31.81 -6.20 25.32
N ALA A 12 -32.56 -6.06 26.43
CA ALA A 12 -32.83 -7.19 27.32
C ALA A 12 -33.58 -8.33 26.61
N SER A 13 -34.54 -7.97 25.75
CA SER A 13 -35.40 -8.86 24.95
C SER A 13 -34.81 -9.33 23.61
N VAL A 14 -33.57 -8.96 23.27
CA VAL A 14 -32.96 -9.29 21.97
C VAL A 14 -32.14 -10.58 22.05
N ASP A 15 -32.58 -11.68 21.47
CA ASP A 15 -31.92 -12.98 21.64
C ASP A 15 -30.52 -13.08 20.99
N ASP A 16 -30.37 -12.75 19.70
CA ASP A 16 -29.07 -12.81 18.99
C ASP A 16 -28.53 -11.42 18.63
N ARG A 17 -29.25 -10.64 17.81
CA ARG A 17 -28.79 -9.33 17.35
C ARG A 17 -29.92 -8.36 17.07
N VAL A 18 -29.62 -7.06 17.20
CA VAL A 18 -30.49 -5.96 16.75
C VAL A 18 -29.63 -4.89 16.08
N THR A 19 -30.17 -4.17 15.10
CA THR A 19 -29.51 -3.01 14.49
C THR A 19 -30.39 -1.79 14.65
N TYR A 20 -29.83 -0.73 15.23
CA TYR A 20 -30.47 0.60 15.28
C TYR A 20 -29.90 1.46 14.16
N ALA A 21 -30.73 2.30 13.54
CA ALA A 21 -30.22 3.44 12.79
C ALA A 21 -29.52 4.42 13.76
N TRP A 22 -28.59 5.22 13.25
CA TRP A 22 -27.78 6.07 14.13
C TRP A 22 -28.60 7.20 14.76
N ALA A 23 -29.57 7.76 14.03
CA ALA A 23 -30.47 8.78 14.59
C ALA A 23 -31.35 8.19 15.70
N GLU A 24 -31.96 7.01 15.46
CA GLU A 24 -32.76 6.28 16.46
C GLU A 24 -31.95 5.97 17.72
N LEU A 25 -30.70 5.50 17.57
CA LEU A 25 -29.82 5.21 18.70
C LEU A 25 -29.38 6.47 19.44
N ASP A 26 -29.16 7.58 18.72
CA ASP A 26 -28.78 8.88 19.28
C ASP A 26 -29.92 9.47 20.10
N GLU A 27 -31.14 9.43 19.56
CA GLU A 27 -32.38 9.86 20.23
C GLU A 27 -32.71 8.98 21.44
N LEU A 28 -32.66 7.65 21.28
CA LEU A 28 -32.96 6.66 22.33
C LEU A 28 -32.09 6.83 23.59
N VAL A 29 -30.86 7.35 23.45
CA VAL A 29 -29.96 7.61 24.59
C VAL A 29 -29.85 9.09 24.97
N GLY A 30 -30.64 9.99 24.38
CA GLY A 30 -30.59 11.43 24.67
C GLY A 30 -29.27 12.10 24.25
N GLY A 31 -28.73 11.70 23.10
CA GLY A 31 -27.52 12.21 22.47
C GLY A 31 -26.25 11.42 22.82
N LEU A 32 -25.67 10.76 21.83
CA LEU A 32 -24.41 10.02 21.92
C LEU A 32 -23.23 10.96 22.23
N PRO A 33 -22.27 10.53 23.06
CA PRO A 33 -21.10 11.36 23.38
C PRO A 33 -20.22 11.56 22.14
N PRO A 34 -19.47 12.69 22.01
CA PRO A 34 -18.58 12.94 20.87
C PRO A 34 -17.54 11.84 20.60
N SER A 35 -17.19 11.05 21.61
CA SER A 35 -16.31 9.89 21.49
C SER A 35 -16.91 8.75 20.65
N ALA A 36 -18.24 8.58 20.65
CA ALA A 36 -18.95 7.63 19.80
C ALA A 36 -18.79 7.94 18.30
N TYR A 37 -18.67 9.22 17.95
CA TYR A 37 -18.44 9.69 16.59
C TYR A 37 -16.96 9.65 16.20
N LYS A 38 -16.07 10.04 17.11
CA LYS A 38 -14.64 10.30 16.80
C LYS A 38 -13.71 9.12 17.04
N HIS A 39 -14.10 8.14 17.86
CA HIS A 39 -13.20 7.07 18.31
C HIS A 39 -13.82 5.68 18.12
N ALA A 40 -13.36 4.95 17.11
CA ALA A 40 -13.78 3.57 16.85
C ALA A 40 -13.50 2.58 18.01
N ALA A 41 -12.71 2.98 19.02
CA ALA A 41 -12.51 2.21 20.26
C ALA A 41 -13.70 2.32 21.24
N PHE A 42 -14.53 3.36 21.14
CA PHE A 42 -15.75 3.53 21.96
C PHE A 42 -16.66 2.31 21.85
N TRP A 43 -16.90 1.87 20.62
CA TRP A 43 -17.81 0.77 20.27
C TRP A 43 -17.23 -0.64 20.49
N LYS A 44 -15.93 -0.78 20.77
CA LYS A 44 -15.26 -2.08 20.91
C LYS A 44 -15.33 -2.62 22.33
N GLY A 45 -15.47 -3.94 22.44
CA GLY A 45 -15.39 -4.69 23.69
C GLY A 45 -16.70 -4.71 24.50
N ALA A 46 -16.65 -5.38 25.65
CA ALA A 46 -17.75 -5.36 26.60
C ALA A 46 -17.87 -3.99 27.28
N ARG A 47 -19.10 -3.53 27.49
CA ARG A 47 -19.41 -2.18 27.98
C ARG A 47 -20.54 -2.21 29.01
N PRO A 48 -20.46 -1.48 30.15
CA PRO A 48 -21.57 -1.34 31.10
C PRO A 48 -22.83 -0.69 30.51
N GLN A 49 -22.69 0.00 29.38
CA GLN A 49 -23.79 0.63 28.63
C GLN A 49 -24.68 -0.38 27.89
N TRP A 50 -24.18 -1.58 27.57
CA TRP A 50 -24.92 -2.66 26.91
C TRP A 50 -24.41 -4.04 27.42
N PRO A 51 -24.68 -4.39 28.69
CA PRO A 51 -24.13 -5.60 29.30
C PRO A 51 -24.62 -6.85 28.56
N GLY A 52 -23.73 -7.84 28.38
CA GLY A 52 -24.02 -9.05 27.61
C GLY A 52 -23.91 -8.90 26.09
N PHE A 53 -23.77 -7.69 25.54
CA PHE A 53 -23.63 -7.46 24.10
C PHE A 53 -22.22 -6.97 23.72
N THR A 54 -21.85 -7.19 22.47
CA THR A 54 -20.80 -6.44 21.75
C THR A 54 -21.44 -5.64 20.63
N THR A 55 -20.72 -4.71 20.00
CA THR A 55 -21.20 -4.09 18.75
C THR A 55 -20.40 -4.55 17.54
N GLU A 56 -21.12 -4.72 16.44
CA GLU A 56 -20.61 -5.03 15.10
C GLU A 56 -21.19 -4.03 14.10
N ASN A 57 -20.64 -4.01 12.88
CA ASN A 57 -21.16 -3.20 11.76
C ASN A 57 -21.41 -1.71 12.09
N VAL A 58 -20.64 -1.15 13.03
CA VAL A 58 -20.70 0.25 13.46
C VAL A 58 -20.40 1.16 12.28
N ARG A 59 -21.43 1.85 11.78
CA ARG A 59 -21.34 2.87 10.73
C ARG A 59 -21.68 4.21 11.35
N VAL A 60 -20.65 4.98 11.72
CA VAL A 60 -20.80 6.32 12.33
C VAL A 60 -21.72 7.19 11.48
N GLY A 61 -22.77 7.74 12.10
CA GLY A 61 -23.81 8.53 11.44
C GLY A 61 -24.83 7.73 10.63
N ARG A 62 -24.82 6.38 10.64
CA ARG A 62 -25.79 5.56 9.90
C ARG A 62 -26.44 4.41 10.69
N SER A 63 -25.67 3.55 11.37
CA SER A 63 -26.24 2.42 12.14
C SER A 63 -25.25 1.77 13.10
N VAL A 64 -25.75 1.05 14.10
CA VAL A 64 -24.96 0.16 14.98
C VAL A 64 -25.71 -1.15 15.19
N THR A 65 -25.02 -2.28 14.99
CA THR A 65 -25.56 -3.61 15.33
C THR A 65 -25.04 -4.04 16.71
N PHE A 66 -25.94 -4.39 17.62
CA PHE A 66 -25.61 -5.05 18.88
C PHE A 66 -25.78 -6.56 18.70
N VAL A 67 -24.81 -7.35 19.14
CA VAL A 67 -24.80 -8.82 19.05
C VAL A 67 -24.58 -9.40 20.43
N ARG A 68 -25.44 -10.32 20.87
CA ARG A 68 -25.37 -10.95 22.19
C ARG A 68 -24.14 -11.85 22.25
N ARG A 69 -23.35 -11.69 23.31
CA ARG A 69 -22.19 -12.55 23.59
C ARG A 69 -22.68 -13.91 24.09
N SER A 70 -22.78 -14.88 23.19
CA SER A 70 -22.95 -16.28 23.59
C SER A 70 -21.74 -16.73 24.43
N ALA A 71 -22.01 -17.37 25.57
CA ALA A 71 -20.98 -18.02 26.37
C ALA A 71 -20.54 -19.30 25.64
N SER A 72 -19.41 -19.26 24.94
CA SER A 72 -18.87 -20.45 24.27
C SER A 72 -18.37 -21.47 25.31
N PRO A 73 -18.85 -22.73 25.30
CA PRO A 73 -18.16 -23.80 25.99
C PRO A 73 -16.82 -24.10 25.32
N ALA A 74 -15.88 -24.66 26.09
CA ALA A 74 -14.50 -24.85 25.64
C ALA A 74 -14.37 -25.84 24.47
N ARG A 75 -13.55 -25.51 23.47
CA ARG A 75 -13.14 -26.45 22.41
C ARG A 75 -12.11 -27.45 22.95
N THR A 76 -12.59 -28.59 23.43
CA THR A 76 -11.75 -29.76 23.71
C THR A 76 -11.06 -30.24 22.43
N ARG A 77 -9.75 -30.50 22.48
CA ARG A 77 -9.02 -31.19 21.40
C ARG A 77 -9.30 -32.68 21.51
N GLN A 78 -9.73 -33.33 20.42
CA GLN A 78 -9.70 -34.78 20.30
C GLN A 78 -8.72 -35.21 19.20
N ARG A 79 -7.83 -36.14 19.57
CA ARG A 79 -7.08 -37.00 18.64
C ARG A 79 -8.03 -38.07 18.12
N ALA A 80 -7.80 -38.55 16.89
CA ALA A 80 -8.22 -39.86 16.44
C ALA A 80 -6.98 -40.62 15.95
N VAL A 81 -6.97 -41.94 16.14
CA VAL A 81 -5.86 -42.86 15.86
C VAL A 81 -6.44 -44.11 15.20
N ASP A 82 -5.78 -44.54 14.12
CA ASP A 82 -5.77 -45.84 13.42
C ASP A 82 -7.07 -46.54 12.96
N GLY A 83 -6.98 -47.11 11.74
CA GLY A 83 -7.96 -47.98 11.08
C GLY A 83 -7.72 -48.06 9.58
N ALA A 84 -7.24 -49.20 9.07
CA ALA A 84 -6.78 -49.40 7.68
C ALA A 84 -7.75 -50.31 6.84
N PRO A 85 -7.43 -50.79 5.62
CA PRO A 85 -8.14 -50.44 4.37
C PRO A 85 -8.71 -51.71 3.65
N PRO A 86 -8.90 -51.81 2.31
CA PRO A 86 -8.93 -50.84 1.20
C PRO A 86 -10.36 -50.81 0.56
N PRO A 87 -10.71 -51.04 -0.75
CA PRO A 87 -9.97 -51.33 -1.99
C PRO A 87 -9.83 -50.13 -2.97
N GLN A 88 -9.36 -50.39 -4.19
CA GLN A 88 -9.34 -49.49 -5.36
C GLN A 88 -10.39 -49.95 -6.41
N PRO A 89 -10.66 -49.14 -7.44
CA PRO A 89 -10.33 -49.61 -8.80
C PRO A 89 -9.43 -48.65 -9.59
N ALA A 90 -8.87 -49.15 -10.70
CA ALA A 90 -7.76 -48.55 -11.46
C ALA A 90 -8.19 -47.89 -12.80
N ASN A 91 -7.21 -47.21 -13.42
CA ASN A 91 -7.17 -46.71 -14.80
C ASN A 91 -8.18 -45.60 -15.16
N THR A 92 -7.78 -44.50 -15.81
CA THR A 92 -6.98 -44.46 -17.04
C THR A 92 -6.10 -43.20 -17.15
N ALA A 93 -5.02 -43.32 -17.93
CA ALA A 93 -4.30 -42.16 -18.44
C ALA A 93 -5.11 -41.47 -19.54
N SER A 94 -5.16 -40.13 -19.52
CA SER A 94 -5.56 -39.32 -20.68
C SER A 94 -4.66 -38.10 -20.78
N THR A 95 -3.66 -38.26 -21.65
CA THR A 95 -3.25 -37.30 -22.68
C THR A 95 -3.23 -35.81 -22.33
N ALA A 96 -2.02 -35.23 -22.37
CA ALA A 96 -1.84 -33.80 -22.53
C ALA A 96 -2.59 -33.31 -23.79
N SER A 97 -3.56 -32.42 -23.61
CA SER A 97 -4.17 -31.68 -24.70
C SER A 97 -3.40 -30.37 -24.93
N THR A 98 -2.91 -30.22 -26.16
CA THR A 98 -2.24 -29.01 -26.66
C THR A 98 -3.14 -27.78 -26.45
N GLY A 99 -2.64 -26.81 -25.70
CA GLY A 99 -3.40 -25.61 -25.34
C GLY A 99 -3.64 -24.68 -26.51
N SER A 100 -4.81 -24.78 -27.15
CA SER A 100 -5.37 -23.69 -27.94
C SER A 100 -5.40 -22.40 -27.11
N THR A 101 -4.99 -21.28 -27.71
CA THR A 101 -4.95 -19.98 -27.04
C THR A 101 -6.36 -19.40 -26.85
N VAL A 102 -7.08 -19.89 -25.83
CA VAL A 102 -8.40 -19.38 -25.45
C VAL A 102 -8.25 -17.96 -24.87
N GLY A 103 -8.78 -16.97 -25.60
CA GLY A 103 -8.88 -15.58 -25.12
C GLY A 103 -9.88 -15.44 -23.96
N PRO A 104 -9.94 -14.27 -23.29
CA PRO A 104 -10.75 -14.10 -22.10
C PRO A 104 -12.26 -14.29 -22.35
N ASP A 105 -12.98 -14.81 -21.36
CA ASP A 105 -14.44 -14.82 -21.34
C ASP A 105 -14.99 -13.41 -21.16
N PHE A 106 -14.35 -12.61 -20.29
CA PHE A 106 -14.80 -11.27 -19.90
C PHE A 106 -13.65 -10.30 -19.72
N VAL A 107 -13.89 -9.02 -20.02
CA VAL A 107 -12.93 -7.92 -19.80
C VAL A 107 -13.47 -6.93 -18.76
N LEU A 108 -12.69 -6.59 -17.74
CA LEU A 108 -13.06 -5.65 -16.67
C LEU A 108 -12.19 -4.38 -16.76
N VAL A 109 -12.82 -3.22 -16.95
CA VAL A 109 -12.14 -1.92 -17.12
C VAL A 109 -12.33 -1.07 -15.87
N GLY A 110 -11.23 -0.54 -15.29
CA GLY A 110 -11.32 0.39 -14.15
C GLY A 110 -11.96 1.72 -14.52
N CYS A 111 -12.85 2.27 -13.68
CA CYS A 111 -13.47 3.57 -13.96
C CYS A 111 -12.45 4.74 -13.94
N GLY A 112 -12.64 5.73 -14.82
CA GLY A 112 -11.78 6.91 -14.92
C GLY A 112 -12.06 7.99 -13.85
N LYS A 113 -11.04 8.81 -13.52
CA LYS A 113 -11.24 9.98 -12.65
C LYS A 113 -12.09 11.06 -13.34
N LYS A 114 -11.69 11.49 -14.54
CA LYS A 114 -12.41 12.49 -15.34
C LYS A 114 -13.73 11.89 -15.84
N LYS A 115 -14.82 12.63 -15.65
CA LYS A 115 -16.18 12.26 -16.08
C LYS A 115 -16.82 13.43 -16.83
N LEU A 116 -17.89 13.19 -17.58
CA LEU A 116 -18.83 14.22 -18.00
C LEU A 116 -19.52 14.83 -16.77
N ASN A 117 -20.07 16.03 -16.94
CA ASN A 117 -20.88 16.76 -15.94
C ASN A 117 -22.40 16.49 -16.08
N ARG A 118 -22.79 15.52 -16.91
CA ARG A 118 -24.18 15.12 -17.17
C ARG A 118 -24.31 13.59 -17.19
N PRO A 119 -25.52 13.03 -17.00
CA PRO A 119 -25.74 11.60 -17.13
C PRO A 119 -25.37 11.09 -18.53
N ALA A 120 -24.75 9.91 -18.59
CA ALA A 120 -24.36 9.26 -19.84
C ALA A 120 -24.24 7.74 -19.63
N PRO A 121 -24.30 6.91 -20.70
CA PRO A 121 -23.89 5.52 -20.62
C PRO A 121 -22.50 5.38 -20.00
N ALA A 122 -22.27 4.38 -19.17
CA ALA A 122 -21.03 4.24 -18.40
C ALA A 122 -19.76 4.20 -19.29
N LYS A 123 -19.85 3.66 -20.50
CA LYS A 123 -18.76 3.67 -21.50
C LYS A 123 -18.42 5.07 -22.05
N ASP A 124 -19.34 6.02 -21.97
CA ASP A 124 -19.22 7.39 -22.48
C ASP A 124 -19.01 8.40 -21.35
N LEU A 125 -19.36 8.04 -20.10
CA LEU A 125 -19.24 8.90 -18.92
C LEU A 125 -17.78 9.28 -18.62
N TYR A 126 -16.82 8.36 -18.74
CA TYR A 126 -15.43 8.59 -18.33
C TYR A 126 -14.55 9.10 -19.50
N THR A 127 -13.96 10.29 -19.33
CA THR A 127 -13.34 11.07 -20.42
C THR A 127 -11.81 11.09 -20.38
N SER A 128 -11.18 10.18 -19.64
CA SER A 128 -9.71 10.11 -19.59
C SER A 128 -9.12 9.36 -20.79
N ALA A 129 -7.98 9.84 -21.30
CA ALA A 129 -7.29 9.21 -22.44
C ALA A 129 -6.92 7.73 -22.19
N LEU A 130 -6.66 7.35 -20.94
CA LEU A 130 -6.49 5.93 -20.59
C LEU A 130 -7.80 5.20 -20.80
N PHE A 131 -8.91 5.61 -20.16
CA PHE A 131 -10.19 4.92 -20.23
C PHE A 131 -10.67 4.75 -21.68
N ALA A 132 -10.53 5.77 -22.52
CA ALA A 132 -10.86 5.69 -23.95
C ALA A 132 -10.11 4.54 -24.66
N LYS A 133 -8.82 4.37 -24.36
CA LYS A 133 -7.99 3.26 -24.86
C LYS A 133 -8.38 1.89 -24.27
N GLN A 134 -8.69 1.82 -22.97
CA GLN A 134 -9.12 0.57 -22.34
C GLN A 134 -10.47 0.10 -22.91
N ARG A 135 -11.40 1.04 -23.13
CA ARG A 135 -12.68 0.81 -23.80
C ARG A 135 -12.49 0.33 -25.24
N SER A 136 -11.71 1.05 -26.05
CA SER A 136 -11.46 0.69 -27.45
C SER A 136 -10.86 -0.71 -27.58
N TYR A 137 -9.96 -1.09 -26.68
CA TYR A 137 -9.44 -2.45 -26.59
C TYR A 137 -10.53 -3.47 -26.20
N ALA A 138 -11.28 -3.21 -25.12
CA ALA A 138 -12.33 -4.12 -24.65
C ALA A 138 -13.40 -4.37 -25.73
N GLU A 139 -13.84 -3.31 -26.41
CA GLU A 139 -14.76 -3.38 -27.56
C GLU A 139 -14.15 -4.19 -28.72
N ALA A 140 -12.85 -4.00 -29.03
CA ALA A 140 -12.16 -4.75 -30.08
C ALA A 140 -11.94 -6.24 -29.77
N THR A 141 -12.02 -6.68 -28.50
CA THR A 141 -11.92 -8.12 -28.18
C THR A 141 -13.14 -8.94 -28.64
N GLY A 142 -14.28 -8.28 -28.92
CA GLY A 142 -15.55 -8.94 -29.18
C GLY A 142 -16.14 -9.70 -27.97
N ARG A 143 -15.55 -9.57 -26.78
CA ARG A 143 -15.99 -10.22 -25.54
C ARG A 143 -16.89 -9.30 -24.72
N PRO A 144 -17.82 -9.82 -23.89
CA PRO A 144 -18.58 -8.99 -22.98
C PRO A 144 -17.63 -8.32 -21.97
N TRP A 145 -17.84 -7.02 -21.74
CA TRP A 145 -16.98 -6.23 -20.86
C TRP A 145 -17.79 -5.37 -19.90
N PHE A 146 -17.19 -5.06 -18.75
CA PHE A 146 -17.83 -4.32 -17.66
C PHE A 146 -16.88 -3.28 -17.08
N ILE A 147 -17.47 -2.26 -16.44
CA ILE A 147 -16.73 -1.17 -15.80
C ILE A 147 -16.76 -1.37 -14.29
N LEU A 148 -15.58 -1.36 -13.68
CA LEU A 148 -15.40 -1.37 -12.23
C LEU A 148 -15.51 0.07 -11.70
N SER A 149 -16.72 0.46 -11.31
CA SER A 149 -17.02 1.73 -10.64
C SER A 149 -16.71 1.65 -9.14
N ALA A 150 -16.00 2.64 -8.61
CA ALA A 150 -15.78 2.77 -7.17
C ALA A 150 -17.10 2.79 -6.36
N GLU A 151 -18.16 3.36 -6.91
CA GLU A 151 -19.44 3.59 -6.22
C GLU A 151 -20.46 2.51 -6.51
N HIS A 152 -20.70 2.22 -7.80
CA HIS A 152 -21.76 1.32 -8.24
C HIS A 152 -21.33 -0.16 -8.29
N GLY A 153 -20.01 -0.44 -8.25
CA GLY A 153 -19.48 -1.80 -8.35
C GLY A 153 -19.25 -2.21 -9.80
N LEU A 154 -19.80 -3.35 -10.21
CA LEU A 154 -19.80 -3.79 -11.60
C LEU A 154 -20.89 -3.03 -12.38
N VAL A 155 -20.54 -2.45 -13.53
CA VAL A 155 -21.47 -1.67 -14.35
C VAL A 155 -21.37 -2.09 -15.83
N PRO A 156 -22.49 -2.51 -16.46
CA PRO A 156 -22.55 -2.71 -17.92
C PRO A 156 -22.26 -1.42 -18.71
N PRO A 157 -21.61 -1.48 -19.88
CA PRO A 157 -21.14 -0.30 -20.61
C PRO A 157 -22.28 0.64 -21.07
N GLN A 158 -23.48 0.09 -21.26
CA GLN A 158 -24.67 0.83 -21.69
C GLN A 158 -25.47 1.46 -20.53
N SER A 159 -25.22 1.06 -19.28
CA SER A 159 -25.97 1.57 -18.12
C SER A 159 -25.73 3.07 -17.95
N VAL A 160 -26.80 3.86 -17.91
CA VAL A 160 -26.70 5.31 -17.66
C VAL A 160 -26.32 5.56 -16.21
N LEU A 161 -25.25 6.34 -16.01
CA LEU A 161 -24.77 6.77 -14.71
C LEU A 161 -24.76 8.30 -14.62
N HIS A 162 -25.07 8.83 -13.44
CA HIS A 162 -24.83 10.23 -13.11
C HIS A 162 -23.35 10.45 -12.76
N PRO A 163 -22.81 11.68 -12.92
CA PRO A 163 -21.47 12.01 -12.43
C PRO A 163 -21.39 11.84 -10.91
N TYR A 164 -20.30 11.23 -10.43
CA TYR A 164 -20.08 10.94 -9.02
C TYR A 164 -18.60 11.13 -8.63
N GLU A 165 -18.31 11.43 -7.37
CA GLU A 165 -16.94 11.62 -6.86
C GLU A 165 -16.60 10.62 -5.75
N LEU A 166 -16.27 9.40 -6.18
CA LEU A 166 -15.68 8.38 -5.31
C LEU A 166 -14.46 7.76 -5.98
N HIS A 167 -13.36 7.63 -5.22
CA HIS A 167 -12.12 7.01 -5.66
C HIS A 167 -11.80 5.80 -4.77
N LEU A 168 -11.84 4.59 -5.32
CA LEU A 168 -11.79 3.36 -4.51
C LEU A 168 -10.53 3.25 -3.63
N ALA A 169 -9.39 3.80 -4.08
CA ALA A 169 -8.15 3.81 -3.31
C ALA A 169 -8.18 4.70 -2.05
N THR A 170 -9.05 5.73 -1.99
CA THR A 170 -9.18 6.61 -0.81
C THR A 170 -10.23 6.11 0.18
N THR A 171 -10.96 5.03 -0.15
CA THR A 171 -11.91 4.40 0.77
C THR A 171 -11.20 3.57 1.85
N SER A 172 -11.94 3.13 2.88
CA SER A 172 -11.37 2.27 3.93
C SER A 172 -11.09 0.84 3.42
N PRO A 173 -10.19 0.08 4.06
CA PRO A 173 -9.99 -1.34 3.73
C PRO A 173 -11.27 -2.17 3.87
N GLY A 174 -12.13 -1.82 4.84
CA GLY A 174 -13.46 -2.43 4.99
C GLY A 174 -14.39 -2.12 3.82
N TYR A 175 -14.39 -0.87 3.32
CA TYR A 175 -15.15 -0.51 2.12
C TYR A 175 -14.67 -1.32 0.91
N ARG A 176 -13.35 -1.40 0.66
CA ARG A 176 -12.81 -2.22 -0.44
C ARG A 176 -13.18 -3.70 -0.32
N ARG A 177 -13.13 -4.28 0.89
CA ARG A 177 -13.55 -5.67 1.14
C ARG A 177 -15.03 -5.90 0.77
N THR A 178 -15.93 -4.99 1.18
CA THR A 178 -17.36 -5.07 0.86
C THR A 178 -17.65 -4.79 -0.61
N TRP A 179 -16.98 -3.79 -1.18
CA TRP A 179 -17.04 -3.46 -2.60
C TRP A 179 -16.64 -4.67 -3.46
N GLY A 180 -15.55 -5.36 -3.11
CA GLY A 180 -15.10 -6.55 -3.81
C GLY A 180 -16.05 -7.75 -3.69
N MET A 181 -16.68 -7.95 -2.52
CA MET A 181 -17.74 -8.97 -2.37
C MET A 181 -18.94 -8.66 -3.27
N ARG A 182 -19.40 -7.39 -3.29
CA ARG A 182 -20.49 -6.94 -4.15
C ARG A 182 -20.17 -7.13 -5.64
N VAL A 183 -18.97 -6.75 -6.08
CA VAL A 183 -18.55 -6.88 -7.48
C VAL A 183 -18.52 -8.35 -7.93
N VAL A 184 -18.00 -9.26 -7.10
CA VAL A 184 -17.97 -10.69 -7.45
C VAL A 184 -19.37 -11.32 -7.38
N GLY A 185 -20.27 -10.81 -6.53
CA GLY A 185 -21.70 -11.14 -6.56
C GLY A 185 -22.36 -10.71 -7.88
N GLN A 186 -22.24 -9.42 -8.22
CA GLN A 186 -22.75 -8.86 -9.48
C GLN A 186 -22.18 -9.58 -10.72
N LEU A 187 -20.91 -10.02 -10.68
CA LEU A 187 -20.31 -10.83 -11.74
C LEU A 187 -21.01 -12.19 -11.86
N LYS A 188 -21.24 -12.89 -10.74
CA LYS A 188 -21.97 -14.19 -10.74
C LYS A 188 -23.41 -14.04 -11.22
N GLU A 189 -24.08 -12.96 -10.84
CA GLU A 189 -25.45 -12.64 -11.28
C GLU A 189 -25.50 -12.35 -12.80
N THR A 190 -24.50 -11.65 -13.35
CA THR A 190 -24.51 -11.19 -14.74
C THR A 190 -23.90 -12.20 -15.73
N ALA A 191 -22.88 -12.96 -15.30
CA ALA A 191 -22.09 -13.86 -16.14
C ALA A 191 -22.29 -15.36 -15.84
N GLY A 192 -23.06 -15.68 -14.79
CA GLY A 192 -23.22 -17.03 -14.28
C GLY A 192 -22.00 -17.54 -13.50
N PRO A 193 -21.82 -18.87 -13.38
CA PRO A 193 -20.69 -19.46 -12.68
C PRO A 193 -19.33 -19.01 -13.24
N LEU A 194 -18.42 -18.66 -12.32
CA LEU A 194 -17.08 -18.14 -12.64
C LEU A 194 -16.00 -19.23 -12.69
N ALA A 195 -16.29 -20.46 -12.26
CA ALA A 195 -15.33 -21.56 -12.24
C ALA A 195 -14.84 -21.87 -13.66
N GLY A 196 -13.51 -21.91 -13.84
CA GLY A 196 -12.87 -22.12 -15.15
C GLY A 196 -12.86 -20.91 -16.08
N ARG A 197 -13.59 -19.82 -15.78
CA ARG A 197 -13.63 -18.61 -16.62
C ARG A 197 -12.31 -17.86 -16.59
N ILE A 198 -11.93 -17.29 -17.73
CA ILE A 198 -10.78 -16.38 -17.87
C ILE A 198 -11.28 -14.93 -17.84
N ILE A 199 -10.87 -14.16 -16.84
CA ILE A 199 -11.31 -12.78 -16.60
C ILE A 199 -10.10 -11.84 -16.73
N GLU A 200 -10.10 -10.98 -17.74
CA GLU A 200 -9.01 -10.04 -17.98
C GLU A 200 -9.30 -8.67 -17.36
N VAL A 201 -8.39 -8.16 -16.51
CA VAL A 201 -8.63 -6.98 -15.68
C VAL A 201 -7.66 -5.84 -16.02
N HIS A 202 -8.25 -4.77 -16.53
CA HIS A 202 -7.61 -3.51 -16.91
C HIS A 202 -7.95 -2.40 -15.90
N ALA A 203 -7.68 -2.64 -14.61
CA ALA A 203 -7.94 -1.68 -13.54
C ALA A 203 -6.64 -1.29 -12.79
N GLY A 204 -6.75 -0.44 -11.77
CA GLY A 204 -5.64 -0.15 -10.85
C GLY A 204 -5.67 -1.05 -9.61
N SER A 205 -4.54 -1.16 -8.89
CA SER A 205 -4.36 -2.06 -7.72
C SER A 205 -5.54 -2.04 -6.74
N ALA A 206 -6.00 -0.84 -6.34
CA ALA A 206 -7.13 -0.70 -5.41
C ALA A 206 -8.45 -1.39 -5.85
N TYR A 207 -8.60 -1.71 -7.14
CA TYR A 207 -9.71 -2.50 -7.70
C TYR A 207 -9.33 -3.98 -7.82
N THR A 208 -8.18 -4.32 -8.42
CA THR A 208 -7.72 -5.70 -8.60
C THR A 208 -7.54 -6.40 -7.25
N ASP A 209 -6.84 -5.78 -6.30
CA ASP A 209 -6.55 -6.32 -4.96
C ASP A 209 -7.85 -6.58 -4.16
N ALA A 210 -8.94 -5.86 -4.48
CA ALA A 210 -10.22 -6.02 -3.81
C ALA A 210 -11.04 -7.21 -4.34
N ILE A 211 -10.73 -7.72 -5.55
CA ILE A 211 -11.46 -8.83 -6.20
C ILE A 211 -10.60 -10.06 -6.49
N ARG A 212 -9.27 -9.95 -6.62
CA ARG A 212 -8.38 -11.03 -7.07
C ARG A 212 -8.60 -12.32 -6.28
N ASP A 213 -8.41 -12.27 -4.96
CA ASP A 213 -8.59 -13.42 -4.07
C ASP A 213 -9.99 -14.04 -4.22
N ARG A 214 -11.02 -13.22 -4.42
CA ARG A 214 -12.43 -13.65 -4.53
C ARG A 214 -12.78 -14.29 -5.87
N LEU A 215 -12.07 -13.91 -6.93
CA LEU A 215 -12.16 -14.55 -8.23
C LEU A 215 -11.40 -15.89 -8.20
N SER A 216 -10.23 -15.93 -7.55
CA SER A 216 -9.49 -17.17 -7.29
C SER A 216 -10.28 -18.16 -6.41
N ASP A 217 -10.90 -17.68 -5.32
CA ASP A 217 -11.81 -18.46 -4.45
C ASP A 217 -13.01 -19.03 -5.23
N ALA A 218 -13.43 -18.35 -6.32
CA ALA A 218 -14.49 -18.80 -7.23
C ALA A 218 -13.96 -19.68 -8.38
N ASN A 219 -12.70 -20.12 -8.31
CA ASN A 219 -11.98 -20.91 -9.30
C ASN A 219 -11.91 -20.26 -10.70
N ALA A 220 -11.89 -18.92 -10.77
CA ALA A 220 -11.71 -18.16 -12.00
C ALA A 220 -10.22 -17.80 -12.22
N LYS A 221 -9.77 -17.82 -13.48
CA LYS A 221 -8.43 -17.42 -13.88
C LYS A 221 -8.40 -15.91 -14.14
N VAL A 222 -7.71 -15.15 -13.30
CA VAL A 222 -7.55 -13.69 -13.49
C VAL A 222 -6.32 -13.42 -14.35
N LEU A 223 -6.48 -12.68 -15.44
CA LEU A 223 -5.40 -12.13 -16.25
C LEU A 223 -5.27 -10.63 -15.98
N GLU A 224 -4.07 -10.15 -15.70
CA GLU A 224 -3.82 -8.73 -15.44
C GLU A 224 -2.67 -8.24 -16.36
N PRO A 225 -2.90 -8.07 -17.67
CA PRO A 225 -1.85 -7.75 -18.64
C PRO A 225 -1.17 -6.39 -18.39
N LEU A 226 -1.79 -5.55 -17.55
CA LEU A 226 -1.29 -4.24 -17.14
C LEU A 226 -0.85 -4.20 -15.66
N HIS A 227 -0.70 -5.35 -15.00
CA HIS A 227 -0.22 -5.42 -13.62
C HIS A 227 1.18 -4.83 -13.48
N GLY A 228 1.39 -3.96 -12.49
CA GLY A 228 2.65 -3.25 -12.31
C GLY A 228 3.02 -2.22 -13.39
N LEU A 229 2.27 -2.11 -14.51
CA LEU A 229 2.61 -1.15 -15.56
C LEU A 229 2.21 0.28 -15.16
N PRO A 230 3.14 1.27 -15.24
CA PRO A 230 2.80 2.67 -15.01
C PRO A 230 1.91 3.23 -16.12
N ILE A 231 1.17 4.31 -15.83
CA ILE A 231 0.13 4.85 -16.73
C ILE A 231 0.62 5.12 -18.17
N GLY A 232 1.86 5.57 -18.36
CA GLY A 232 2.44 5.79 -19.70
C GLY A 232 2.66 4.48 -20.48
N LYS A 233 3.15 3.42 -19.83
CA LYS A 233 3.30 2.09 -20.45
C LYS A 233 1.94 1.45 -20.72
N ARG A 234 0.95 1.64 -19.83
CA ARG A 234 -0.45 1.24 -20.06
C ARG A 234 -1.05 1.93 -21.30
N LEU A 235 -0.84 3.24 -21.45
CA LEU A 235 -1.27 3.99 -22.64
C LEU A 235 -0.60 3.49 -23.93
N ALA A 236 0.70 3.17 -23.86
CA ALA A 236 1.46 2.65 -25.00
C ALA A 236 1.06 1.22 -25.40
N TRP A 237 0.65 0.38 -24.45
CA TRP A 237 0.18 -0.99 -24.70
C TRP A 237 -1.07 -1.02 -25.61
N TYR A 238 -1.93 -0.01 -25.51
CA TYR A 238 -3.12 0.16 -26.36
C TYR A 238 -2.86 0.93 -27.68
N ASN A 239 -1.64 0.94 -28.21
CA ASN A 239 -1.34 1.51 -29.53
C ASN A 239 -1.27 0.38 -30.57
N PRO A 240 -2.27 0.20 -31.45
CA PRO A 240 -2.15 -0.74 -32.57
C PRO A 240 -1.04 -0.27 -33.51
N GLY A 241 -0.18 -1.19 -33.96
CA GLY A 241 1.00 -0.88 -34.79
C GLY A 241 2.24 -1.75 -34.53
N LYS A 242 2.23 -2.61 -33.49
CA LYS A 242 3.28 -3.64 -33.25
C LYS A 242 2.72 -5.05 -33.00
N ALA A 243 1.54 -5.34 -33.54
CA ALA A 243 0.79 -6.58 -33.28
C ALA A 243 0.72 -7.49 -34.51
N ALA A 244 1.88 -7.93 -35.01
CA ALA A 244 1.99 -8.97 -36.04
C ALA A 244 3.27 -9.84 -35.92
N SER A 245 3.93 -9.84 -34.76
CA SER A 245 5.03 -10.75 -34.42
C SER A 245 5.21 -10.83 -32.91
N ALA A 246 4.21 -11.38 -32.21
CA ALA A 246 4.28 -11.68 -30.77
C ALA A 246 4.77 -13.12 -30.49
N SER A 247 5.69 -13.59 -31.32
CA SER A 247 6.75 -14.52 -30.95
C SER A 247 8.07 -13.78 -31.17
N ALA A 248 9.10 -14.10 -30.36
CA ALA A 248 10.26 -13.26 -30.04
C ALA A 248 9.97 -12.11 -29.05
N VAL A 249 10.32 -12.38 -27.79
CA VAL A 249 10.60 -11.38 -26.77
C VAL A 249 11.92 -10.68 -27.14
N GLU A 250 11.93 -9.34 -27.18
CA GLU A 250 13.16 -8.56 -26.98
C GLU A 250 12.92 -7.38 -26.03
N PRO A 251 13.94 -6.95 -25.26
CA PRO A 251 13.68 -6.46 -23.91
C PRO A 251 13.43 -4.95 -23.83
N ILE A 252 12.37 -4.58 -23.12
CA ILE A 252 12.40 -3.32 -22.36
C ILE A 252 13.37 -3.56 -21.20
N ALA A 253 14.37 -2.69 -21.03
CA ALA A 253 15.36 -2.81 -19.95
C ALA A 253 14.66 -3.07 -18.60
N PRO A 254 15.09 -4.08 -17.82
CA PRO A 254 14.35 -4.54 -16.65
C PRO A 254 14.23 -3.45 -15.60
N ILE A 255 13.16 -3.52 -14.80
CA ILE A 255 13.14 -2.87 -13.48
C ILE A 255 14.44 -3.32 -12.78
N PRO A 256 15.32 -2.41 -12.32
CA PRO A 256 16.56 -2.81 -11.69
C PRO A 256 16.26 -3.78 -10.55
N GLU A 257 16.71 -5.02 -10.71
CA GLU A 257 16.52 -6.06 -9.70
C GLU A 257 17.11 -5.56 -8.38
N ALA A 258 16.54 -5.99 -7.25
CA ALA A 258 17.00 -5.54 -5.95
C ALA A 258 18.52 -5.76 -5.77
N ALA A 259 19.08 -6.83 -6.34
CA ALA A 259 20.52 -7.10 -6.40
C ALA A 259 21.31 -5.99 -7.14
N SER A 260 20.88 -5.59 -8.34
CA SER A 260 21.53 -4.50 -9.10
C SER A 260 21.41 -3.14 -8.39
N LEU A 261 20.31 -2.88 -7.68
CA LEU A 261 20.17 -1.68 -6.86
C LEU A 261 21.08 -1.72 -5.61
N VAL A 262 21.21 -2.89 -4.98
CA VAL A 262 22.13 -3.13 -3.86
C VAL A 262 23.56 -2.90 -4.29
N GLU A 263 23.99 -3.46 -5.42
CA GLU A 263 25.31 -3.21 -6.01
C GLU A 263 25.51 -1.71 -6.27
N ARG A 264 24.63 -1.08 -7.06
CA ARG A 264 24.81 0.33 -7.45
C ARG A 264 24.80 1.31 -6.28
N LEU A 265 23.97 1.08 -5.25
CA LEU A 265 23.93 1.87 -4.00
C LEU A 265 25.03 1.46 -3.00
N GLY A 266 25.62 0.28 -3.19
CA GLY A 266 26.64 -0.39 -2.37
C GLY A 266 28.08 -0.30 -2.92
N THR A 267 28.30 0.35 -4.07
CA THR A 267 29.63 0.59 -4.65
C THR A 267 30.09 2.04 -4.47
N PHE A 268 31.18 2.23 -3.72
CA PHE A 268 31.75 3.56 -3.42
C PHE A 268 32.13 4.39 -4.66
N ALA A 269 32.56 3.74 -5.75
CA ALA A 269 32.94 4.41 -7.00
C ALA A 269 31.79 5.20 -7.67
N ASN A 270 30.53 4.88 -7.32
CA ASN A 270 29.35 5.59 -7.82
C ASN A 270 28.97 6.82 -6.96
N THR A 271 29.74 7.12 -5.90
CA THR A 271 29.40 8.18 -4.95
C THR A 271 29.86 9.56 -5.39
N VAL A 272 29.07 10.59 -5.05
CA VAL A 272 29.40 12.01 -5.27
C VAL A 272 29.52 12.75 -3.94
N ALA A 273 30.30 13.84 -3.90
CA ALA A 273 30.30 14.71 -2.73
C ALA A 273 28.98 15.48 -2.62
N PRO A 274 28.54 15.86 -1.41
CA PRO A 274 27.38 16.72 -1.20
C PRO A 274 27.44 18.03 -2.00
N LEU A 275 28.63 18.63 -2.13
CA LEU A 275 28.82 19.87 -2.90
C LEU A 275 28.69 19.64 -4.42
N ASP A 276 29.14 18.50 -4.92
CA ASP A 276 29.03 18.14 -6.35
C ASP A 276 27.58 17.81 -6.72
N PHE A 277 26.90 17.08 -5.84
CA PHE A 277 25.46 16.87 -5.94
C PHE A 277 24.72 18.22 -6.02
N LEU A 278 25.02 19.17 -5.13
CA LEU A 278 24.41 20.51 -5.18
C LEU A 278 24.75 21.28 -6.47
N ARG A 279 25.99 21.15 -6.98
CA ARG A 279 26.42 21.76 -8.25
C ARG A 279 25.69 21.21 -9.49
N SER A 280 25.15 19.99 -9.44
CA SER A 280 24.38 19.39 -10.55
C SER A 280 23.05 20.10 -10.89
N GLY A 281 22.57 21.02 -10.04
CA GLY A 281 21.27 21.70 -10.22
C GLY A 281 20.03 20.79 -10.17
N GLY A 282 20.22 19.50 -9.87
CA GLY A 282 19.18 18.47 -9.90
C GLY A 282 18.89 17.91 -11.29
N ALA A 283 19.80 18.05 -12.26
CA ALA A 283 19.69 17.37 -13.56
C ALA A 283 19.51 15.85 -13.36
N GLY A 284 18.53 15.24 -14.04
CA GLY A 284 18.15 13.82 -13.86
C GLY A 284 17.55 13.45 -12.49
N LEU A 285 17.61 14.32 -11.49
CA LEU A 285 17.29 14.01 -10.08
C LEU A 285 15.95 14.60 -9.61
N ARG A 286 15.20 15.26 -10.51
CA ARG A 286 13.83 15.74 -10.28
C ARG A 286 12.78 14.63 -10.46
N LEU A 287 13.17 13.40 -10.14
CA LEU A 287 12.37 12.18 -10.25
C LEU A 287 12.25 11.48 -8.88
N PRO A 288 11.26 10.60 -8.70
CA PRO A 288 11.29 9.56 -7.66
C PRO A 288 12.56 8.69 -7.76
N GLY A 289 12.93 8.03 -6.67
CA GLY A 289 14.08 7.11 -6.68
C GLY A 289 14.54 6.64 -5.30
N LEU A 290 15.66 5.93 -5.29
CA LEU A 290 16.39 5.50 -4.10
C LEU A 290 17.70 6.28 -3.94
N TYR A 291 18.19 6.40 -2.71
CA TYR A 291 19.50 6.97 -2.42
C TYR A 291 20.17 6.27 -1.25
N SER A 292 21.51 6.27 -1.23
CA SER A 292 22.33 5.82 -0.11
C SER A 292 23.31 6.91 0.31
N TRP A 293 23.67 6.88 1.59
CA TRP A 293 24.67 7.74 2.21
C TRP A 293 25.80 6.89 2.75
N TRP A 294 27.00 7.32 2.40
CA TRP A 294 28.28 6.73 2.76
C TRP A 294 29.00 7.60 3.76
N VAL A 295 29.78 7.00 4.65
CA VAL A 295 30.73 7.70 5.50
C VAL A 295 32.16 7.22 5.22
N ASP A 296 33.12 8.13 5.29
CA ASP A 296 34.55 7.83 5.28
C ASP A 296 35.04 7.25 6.63
N GLN A 297 36.34 6.96 6.74
CA GLN A 297 36.94 6.34 7.91
C GLN A 297 36.88 7.25 9.16
N ASP A 298 37.16 8.54 9.00
CA ASP A 298 37.15 9.50 10.11
C ASP A 298 35.72 9.73 10.62
N GLY A 299 34.76 9.87 9.71
CA GLY A 299 33.35 9.98 10.06
C GLY A 299 32.81 8.69 10.69
N ALA A 300 33.29 7.52 10.27
CA ALA A 300 32.95 6.25 10.93
C ALA A 300 33.48 6.19 12.37
N ALA A 301 34.68 6.73 12.62
CA ALA A 301 35.25 6.84 13.97
C ALA A 301 34.46 7.82 14.85
N ASP A 302 34.11 9.01 14.33
CA ASP A 302 33.24 9.99 15.00
C ASP A 302 31.87 9.38 15.38
N LEU A 303 31.24 8.67 14.43
CA LEU A 303 29.97 7.98 14.69
C LEU A 303 30.12 6.84 15.70
N SER A 304 31.24 6.10 15.67
CA SER A 304 31.53 5.04 16.63
C SER A 304 31.70 5.58 18.05
N ALA A 305 32.40 6.70 18.21
CA ALA A 305 32.56 7.38 19.49
C ALA A 305 31.21 7.83 20.07
N GLY A 306 30.37 8.45 19.23
CA GLY A 306 29.02 8.88 19.63
C GLY A 306 28.06 7.72 19.91
N LEU A 307 28.19 6.58 19.22
CA LEU A 307 27.41 5.37 19.49
C LEU A 307 27.97 4.53 20.64
N ARG A 308 29.22 4.73 21.06
CA ARG A 308 29.98 3.85 21.96
C ARG A 308 29.97 2.38 21.51
N LEU A 309 29.90 2.18 20.19
CA LEU A 309 29.80 0.90 19.50
C LEU A 309 30.54 1.02 18.16
N PRO A 310 31.23 -0.04 17.69
CA PRO A 310 31.95 0.01 16.43
C PRO A 310 31.00 0.19 15.25
N LEU A 311 31.36 1.09 14.34
CA LEU A 311 30.73 1.33 13.06
C LEU A 311 31.84 1.42 11.99
N ALA A 312 31.75 0.61 10.95
CA ALA A 312 32.72 0.60 9.85
C ALA A 312 32.41 1.72 8.83
N PRO A 313 33.43 2.25 8.11
CA PRO A 313 33.19 3.09 6.94
C PRO A 313 32.41 2.31 5.88
N GLY A 314 31.56 3.01 5.12
CA GLY A 314 30.65 2.35 4.18
C GLY A 314 29.25 2.99 4.13
N VAL A 315 28.28 2.24 3.60
CA VAL A 315 26.86 2.64 3.60
C VAL A 315 26.33 2.70 5.03
N ILE A 316 25.98 3.90 5.51
CA ILE A 316 25.40 4.10 6.85
C ILE A 316 23.88 4.24 6.85
N TYR A 317 23.31 4.71 5.74
CA TYR A 317 21.87 4.95 5.60
C TYR A 317 21.43 4.81 4.14
N ALA A 318 20.21 4.33 3.91
CA ALA A 318 19.56 4.38 2.60
C ALA A 318 18.07 4.69 2.74
N GLY A 319 17.44 5.21 1.68
CA GLY A 319 16.00 5.45 1.68
C GLY A 319 15.44 5.91 0.34
N LEU A 320 14.13 6.17 0.33
CA LEU A 320 13.38 6.57 -0.87
C LEU A 320 12.94 8.05 -0.93
N ALA A 321 12.72 8.51 -2.15
CA ALA A 321 12.01 9.74 -2.47
C ALA A 321 10.92 9.47 -3.53
N GLY A 322 9.77 10.13 -3.40
CA GLY A 322 8.70 10.08 -4.40
C GLY A 322 7.76 8.86 -4.37
N ALA A 323 8.03 7.84 -3.55
CA ALA A 323 7.18 6.65 -3.48
C ALA A 323 5.71 6.95 -3.14
N THR A 324 4.82 6.11 -3.68
CA THR A 324 3.39 6.14 -3.39
C THR A 324 3.13 5.70 -1.95
N ARG A 325 2.35 6.51 -1.21
CA ARG A 325 2.07 6.23 0.20
C ARG A 325 1.11 5.06 0.33
N SER A 326 1.60 3.90 0.78
CA SER A 326 0.83 2.65 0.95
C SER A 326 -0.50 2.79 1.68
N ARG A 327 -0.62 3.70 2.66
CA ARG A 327 -1.89 3.98 3.38
C ARG A 327 -2.89 4.86 2.64
N SER A 328 -2.48 5.65 1.66
CA SER A 328 -3.35 6.66 1.02
C SER A 328 -3.38 6.61 -0.51
N GLY A 329 -2.60 5.74 -1.15
CA GLY A 329 -2.48 5.62 -2.60
C GLY A 329 -1.99 6.90 -3.31
N ARG A 330 -1.53 7.91 -2.57
CA ARG A 330 -1.13 9.20 -3.12
C ARG A 330 0.35 9.16 -3.45
N LYS A 331 0.69 9.40 -4.73
CA LYS A 331 2.07 9.59 -5.18
C LYS A 331 2.67 10.77 -4.44
N SER A 332 3.92 10.63 -4.00
CA SER A 332 4.61 11.71 -3.29
C SER A 332 5.23 12.64 -4.33
N GLU A 333 4.87 13.93 -4.29
CA GLU A 333 5.45 14.98 -5.15
C GLU A 333 6.95 15.24 -4.86
N ASN A 334 7.49 14.64 -3.79
CA ASN A 334 8.90 14.81 -3.43
C ASN A 334 9.83 14.02 -4.36
N THR A 335 10.90 14.63 -4.82
CA THR A 335 11.90 14.04 -5.74
C THR A 335 13.19 13.70 -5.00
N LEU A 336 14.12 12.98 -5.62
CA LEU A 336 15.47 12.78 -5.07
C LEU A 336 16.13 14.13 -4.76
N TRP A 337 16.06 15.07 -5.69
CA TRP A 337 16.52 16.45 -5.48
C TRP A 337 15.83 17.12 -4.29
N GLY A 338 14.49 17.11 -4.25
CA GLY A 338 13.71 17.73 -3.17
C GLY A 338 14.02 17.13 -1.78
N ARG A 339 14.18 15.81 -1.71
CA ARG A 339 14.56 15.09 -0.48
C ARG A 339 15.99 15.42 -0.05
N ILE A 340 16.96 15.23 -0.94
CA ILE A 340 18.39 15.32 -0.61
C ILE A 340 18.80 16.77 -0.38
N ARG A 341 18.57 17.67 -1.35
CA ARG A 341 18.88 19.10 -1.21
C ARG A 341 17.99 19.76 -0.15
N GLY A 342 16.68 19.50 -0.17
CA GLY A 342 15.73 20.23 0.68
C GLY A 342 15.71 19.77 2.14
N MET A 343 15.85 18.47 2.41
CA MET A 343 15.66 17.92 3.77
C MET A 343 16.96 17.41 4.40
N HIS A 344 17.87 16.81 3.64
CA HIS A 344 19.13 16.28 4.21
C HIS A 344 20.25 17.32 4.25
N LEU A 345 20.43 18.10 3.17
CA LEU A 345 21.52 19.07 3.05
C LEU A 345 21.14 20.51 3.41
N GLY A 346 19.86 20.90 3.28
CA GLY A 346 19.42 22.29 3.34
C GLY A 346 18.50 22.68 4.50
N GLY A 347 18.46 21.91 5.59
CA GLY A 347 17.48 22.12 6.66
C GLY A 347 17.95 21.70 8.05
N ARG A 348 17.06 21.86 9.03
CA ARG A 348 17.27 21.45 10.42
C ARG A 348 16.90 19.98 10.65
N HIS A 349 17.40 19.40 11.74
CA HIS A 349 17.20 17.99 12.07
C HIS A 349 15.75 17.58 12.33
N GLU A 350 14.86 18.50 12.77
CA GLU A 350 13.45 18.19 13.01
C GLU A 350 12.70 17.80 11.72
N PHE A 351 13.19 18.25 10.56
CA PHE A 351 12.62 17.95 9.24
C PHE A 351 13.27 16.74 8.55
N SER A 352 14.22 16.07 9.21
CA SER A 352 15.06 15.06 8.57
C SER A 352 15.50 13.99 9.56
N THR A 353 14.85 12.83 9.51
CA THR A 353 15.16 11.68 10.38
C THR A 353 16.61 11.21 10.27
N PHE A 354 17.26 11.41 9.12
CA PHE A 354 18.68 11.14 8.91
C PHE A 354 19.58 12.17 9.61
N ARG A 355 19.30 13.48 9.49
CA ARG A 355 20.02 14.51 10.26
C ARG A 355 19.84 14.33 11.76
N LEU A 356 18.62 14.01 12.20
CA LEU A 356 18.35 13.68 13.60
C LEU A 356 19.16 12.46 14.05
N SER A 357 19.30 11.40 13.24
CA SER A 357 20.19 10.28 13.55
C SER A 357 21.65 10.75 13.73
N LEU A 358 22.23 11.42 12.73
CA LEU A 358 23.63 11.86 12.76
C LEU A 358 23.91 12.87 13.88
N GLY A 359 23.10 13.92 13.98
CA GLY A 359 23.24 14.95 15.01
C GLY A 359 23.12 14.39 16.42
N SER A 360 22.21 13.44 16.67
CA SER A 360 22.11 12.78 17.98
C SER A 360 23.37 12.01 18.37
N ILE A 361 24.04 11.38 17.39
CA ILE A 361 25.30 10.66 17.60
C ILE A 361 26.44 11.64 17.88
N LEU A 362 26.60 12.65 17.03
CA LEU A 362 27.71 13.61 17.10
C LEU A 362 27.62 14.55 18.31
N ALA A 363 26.41 14.93 18.73
CA ALA A 363 26.21 15.67 19.97
C ALA A 363 26.58 14.80 21.19
N ASN A 364 26.17 13.52 21.21
CA ASN A 364 26.53 12.59 22.28
C ASN A 364 28.05 12.33 22.36
N ALA A 365 28.73 12.24 21.21
CA ALA A 365 30.20 12.08 21.14
C ALA A 365 30.94 13.23 21.85
N ARG A 366 30.37 14.44 21.84
CA ARG A 366 30.95 15.66 22.38
C ARG A 366 30.32 16.09 23.72
N ALA A 367 29.42 15.28 24.29
CA ALA A 367 28.59 15.64 25.44
C ALA A 367 27.83 16.98 25.27
N GLU A 368 27.48 17.35 24.04
CA GLU A 368 26.72 18.57 23.74
C GLU A 368 25.23 18.38 24.15
N PRO A 369 24.58 19.39 24.75
CA PRO A 369 23.19 19.28 25.23
C PRO A 369 22.13 19.35 24.12
N LYS A 370 22.52 19.74 22.90
CA LYS A 370 21.65 19.87 21.73
C LYS A 370 22.44 19.66 20.44
N ILE A 371 21.73 19.41 19.34
CA ILE A 371 22.33 19.27 18.01
C ILE A 371 22.73 20.66 17.47
N ASP A 372 24.02 20.86 17.20
CA ASP A 372 24.54 22.01 16.44
C ASP A 372 24.35 21.77 14.92
N GLU A 373 23.43 22.51 14.30
CA GLU A 373 23.12 22.39 12.88
C GLU A 373 24.25 22.82 11.95
N GLN A 374 25.05 23.81 12.35
CA GLN A 374 26.14 24.32 11.52
C GLN A 374 27.28 23.29 11.50
N ARG A 375 27.65 22.80 12.69
CA ARG A 375 28.66 21.74 12.87
C ARG A 375 28.22 20.42 12.24
N LEU A 376 26.96 20.02 12.38
CA LEU A 376 26.39 18.86 11.67
C LEU A 376 26.50 19.03 10.15
N THR A 377 26.16 20.22 9.62
CA THR A 377 26.23 20.47 8.16
C THR A 377 27.68 20.42 7.66
N SER A 378 28.62 21.05 8.37
CA SER A 378 30.05 20.99 8.03
C SER A 378 30.60 19.57 8.09
N TRP A 379 30.21 18.79 9.11
CA TRP A 379 30.59 17.39 9.23
C TRP A 379 30.02 16.56 8.07
N MET A 380 28.74 16.73 7.73
CA MET A 380 28.10 16.05 6.61
C MET A 380 28.77 16.38 5.26
N GLN A 381 29.20 17.62 5.04
CA GLN A 381 29.90 18.02 3.83
C GLN A 381 31.30 17.41 3.71
N ARG A 382 31.99 17.20 4.84
CA ARG A 382 33.34 16.64 4.89
C ARG A 382 33.34 15.11 4.75
N HIS A 383 32.55 14.43 5.58
CA HIS A 383 32.67 12.99 5.81
C HIS A 383 31.69 12.12 5.01
N LEU A 384 30.64 12.71 4.44
CA LEU A 384 29.65 11.94 3.69
C LEU A 384 29.86 12.00 2.19
N ARG A 385 29.56 10.87 1.54
CA ARG A 385 29.29 10.79 0.11
C ARG A 385 27.88 10.24 -0.10
N LEU A 386 27.29 10.44 -1.28
CA LEU A 386 25.97 9.91 -1.56
C LEU A 386 25.82 9.34 -2.98
N ILE A 387 24.85 8.46 -3.14
CA ILE A 387 24.41 7.91 -4.43
C ILE A 387 22.92 8.18 -4.54
N ALA A 388 22.45 8.61 -5.70
CA ALA A 388 21.03 8.82 -5.97
C ALA A 388 20.66 8.18 -7.31
N ILE A 389 19.74 7.22 -7.29
CA ILE A 389 19.31 6.45 -8.46
C ILE A 389 17.84 6.79 -8.76
N PRO A 390 17.56 7.54 -9.84
CA PRO A 390 16.21 7.76 -10.32
C PRO A 390 15.52 6.43 -10.64
N ILE A 391 14.28 6.28 -10.17
CA ILE A 391 13.40 5.15 -10.49
C ILE A 391 12.02 5.74 -10.71
N GLU A 392 11.57 5.80 -11.97
CA GLU A 392 10.31 6.42 -12.37
C GLU A 392 9.08 5.76 -11.72
N ASP A 393 9.16 4.45 -11.45
CA ASP A 393 8.09 3.70 -10.81
C ASP A 393 8.02 3.95 -9.30
N ALA A 394 7.31 5.04 -8.96
CA ALA A 394 6.95 5.39 -7.59
C ALA A 394 6.09 4.34 -6.85
N ASP A 395 5.44 3.41 -7.56
CA ASP A 395 4.64 2.36 -6.92
C ASP A 395 5.52 1.16 -6.52
N ALA A 396 6.52 0.81 -7.33
CA ALA A 396 7.53 -0.21 -6.97
C ALA A 396 8.49 0.22 -5.85
N LEU A 397 8.72 1.53 -5.67
CA LEU A 397 9.74 2.05 -4.74
C LEU A 397 9.66 1.56 -3.30
N ASP A 398 8.47 1.37 -2.72
CA ASP A 398 8.35 0.95 -1.31
C ASP A 398 8.80 -0.51 -1.12
N GLY A 399 8.53 -1.36 -2.12
CA GLY A 399 9.01 -2.75 -2.19
C GLY A 399 10.50 -2.82 -2.49
N LEU A 400 10.99 -2.05 -3.47
CA LEU A 400 12.42 -1.97 -3.80
C LEU A 400 13.25 -1.46 -2.62
N GLU A 401 12.82 -0.40 -1.93
CA GLU A 401 13.49 0.06 -0.69
C GLU A 401 13.53 -1.05 0.36
N THR A 402 12.44 -1.81 0.53
CA THR A 402 12.40 -2.91 1.52
C THR A 402 13.39 -4.03 1.17
N ALA A 403 13.47 -4.44 -0.10
CA ALA A 403 14.38 -5.47 -0.57
C ALA A 403 15.86 -5.02 -0.54
N VAL A 404 16.13 -3.75 -0.91
CA VAL A 404 17.46 -3.15 -0.85
C VAL A 404 17.94 -2.98 0.59
N LEU A 405 17.08 -2.51 1.50
CA LEU A 405 17.43 -2.36 2.92
C LEU A 405 17.71 -3.70 3.60
N ALA A 406 16.97 -4.76 3.25
CA ALA A 406 17.20 -6.11 3.77
C ALA A 406 18.61 -6.65 3.41
N GLN A 407 19.14 -6.28 2.24
CA GLN A 407 20.46 -6.73 1.75
C GLN A 407 21.59 -5.79 2.17
N LEU A 408 21.48 -4.48 1.95
CA LEU A 408 22.50 -3.49 2.36
C LEU A 408 22.65 -3.38 3.89
N ASN A 409 21.59 -3.73 4.63
CA ASN A 409 21.53 -3.71 6.10
C ASN A 409 22.11 -2.43 6.79
N PRO A 410 21.86 -1.20 6.30
CA PRO A 410 22.56 -0.01 6.78
C PRO A 410 22.36 0.25 8.28
N PRO A 411 23.41 0.54 9.06
CA PRO A 411 23.37 0.59 10.52
C PRO A 411 22.43 1.67 11.10
N LEU A 412 22.24 2.81 10.41
CA LEU A 412 21.45 3.93 10.92
C LEU A 412 19.98 3.93 10.47
N ASN A 413 19.56 2.95 9.65
CA ASN A 413 18.14 2.73 9.34
C ASN A 413 17.44 2.04 10.52
N LEU A 414 16.39 2.68 11.06
CA LEU A 414 15.55 2.13 12.12
C LEU A 414 14.24 1.51 11.61
N ALA A 415 13.64 2.11 10.57
CA ALA A 415 12.43 1.59 9.95
C ALA A 415 12.79 0.46 8.96
N LYS A 416 11.91 -0.55 8.82
CA LYS A 416 12.09 -1.76 7.99
C LYS A 416 13.29 -2.64 8.37
N MET A 417 13.98 -2.37 9.47
CA MET A 417 15.20 -3.09 9.89
C MET A 417 15.03 -3.90 11.18
N PRO A 418 15.70 -5.06 11.33
CA PRO A 418 15.77 -5.77 12.59
C PRO A 418 16.58 -4.97 13.64
N ARG A 419 16.25 -5.18 14.92
CA ARG A 419 16.92 -4.52 16.05
C ARG A 419 18.35 -5.06 16.21
N THR A 420 19.32 -4.15 16.33
CA THR A 420 20.73 -4.43 16.64
C THR A 420 21.18 -3.56 17.82
N PRO A 421 22.35 -3.79 18.45
CA PRO A 421 22.90 -2.88 19.46
C PRO A 421 22.97 -1.43 18.96
N VAL A 422 23.53 -1.21 17.77
CA VAL A 422 23.63 0.12 17.13
C VAL A 422 22.26 0.78 16.95
N ARG A 423 21.26 0.05 16.44
CA ARG A 423 19.90 0.59 16.23
C ARG A 423 19.14 0.86 17.54
N ARG A 424 19.43 0.09 18.62
CA ARG A 424 18.89 0.37 19.97
C ARG A 424 19.48 1.66 20.51
N GLN A 425 20.81 1.78 20.53
CA GLN A 425 21.51 2.99 20.96
C GLN A 425 21.03 4.23 20.19
N LEU A 426 20.96 4.13 18.85
CA LEU A 426 20.47 5.21 18.01
C LEU A 426 19.02 5.60 18.32
N THR A 427 18.16 4.65 18.68
CA THR A 427 16.77 4.92 19.10
C THR A 427 16.73 5.72 20.41
N GLU A 428 17.65 5.45 21.33
CA GLU A 428 17.76 6.15 22.62
C GLU A 428 18.32 7.56 22.45
N LEU A 429 19.43 7.70 21.71
CA LEU A 429 20.02 9.01 21.39
C LEU A 429 18.99 9.92 20.67
N ARG A 430 18.27 9.39 19.68
CA ARG A 430 17.20 10.13 19.00
C ARG A 430 16.01 10.48 19.90
N ARG A 431 15.75 9.70 20.96
CA ARG A 431 14.71 10.02 21.95
C ARG A 431 15.16 11.12 22.91
N HIS A 432 16.46 11.18 23.21
CA HIS A 432 17.06 12.25 24.01
C HIS A 432 17.06 13.57 23.22
N TYR A 433 17.78 13.62 22.10
CA TYR A 433 17.96 14.83 21.29
C TYR A 433 16.74 15.24 20.45
N GLY A 434 15.81 14.32 20.17
CA GLY A 434 14.58 14.61 19.43
C GLY A 434 13.44 15.18 20.28
N ARG A 435 13.62 15.32 21.60
CA ARG A 435 12.69 16.09 22.45
C ARG A 435 12.97 17.57 22.25
N ARG A 436 11.95 18.34 21.88
CA ARG A 436 12.01 19.79 21.96
C ARG A 436 12.22 20.16 23.43
N THR A 437 13.34 20.80 23.75
CA THR A 437 13.40 21.69 24.92
C THR A 437 12.23 22.65 24.80
N GLN A 438 11.45 22.78 25.88
CA GLN A 438 10.35 23.73 25.97
C GLN A 438 10.89 25.17 25.91
#